data_AF-A0A7H4NU28-F1
#
_entry.id   AF-A0A7H4NU28-F1
#
_cell.length_a   1.000
_cell.length_b   1.000
_cell.length_c   1.000
_cell.angle_alpha   90.00
_cell.angle_beta   90.00
_cell.angle_gamma   90.00
#
_symmetry.space_group_name_H-M   'P 1'
#
loop_
_entity.id
_entity.type
_entity.pdbx_description
1 polymer ?
#
loop_
_entity_poly.entity_id
_entity_poly.type
_entity_poly.pdbx_seq_one_letter_code
_entity_poly.pdbx_strand_id
1 'polypeptide(L)'
;MWGSLFKDLYISGYDNNTGGSAISLYNDTAWTEKPRFDNVMVRGSVVGLRLHRNTADGAGATDSFFSVTGEIDMNAGVPNPCSYVRVGDGTEKGKCSMYSAQFTIRGWMSRSSWHTGIDIMDYSCVTGKMTFIWDGYGISSNATSEVLHIIRTRGVNARFDCEVTNLSGQLLQAKLELLQIVWNSCLYTQETTANDASLKRAYPVIRAKGMRINFEGTFTAAERISGKTYTLSSLLPGQRLRVRLHSFNGDKYQPQISEWDVEARGTDFPCIVKPLSEQPASITTEAGNAMVNTSGATGSFLTKATLTDNPFLQHVTLGNTTLTLTNGQANNSISYAANSGRKIQIVLPANPTASEEMPYVVEIEVL
;
A
#
# COMPACT_ATOMS: atom_id res chain seq x y z
N MET A 1 -17.82 19.67 -20.96
CA MET A 1 -16.85 19.28 -22.01
C MET A 1 -17.00 17.79 -22.29
N TRP A 2 -17.06 17.35 -23.56
CA TRP A 2 -17.28 15.94 -23.92
C TRP A 2 -16.25 15.44 -24.94
N GLY A 3 -15.53 14.36 -24.64
CA GLY A 3 -14.68 13.64 -25.60
C GLY A 3 -13.43 14.38 -26.06
N SER A 4 -12.93 15.36 -25.30
CA SER A 4 -11.74 16.12 -25.66
C SER A 4 -10.50 15.25 -25.76
N LEU A 5 -9.69 15.47 -26.79
CA LEU A 5 -8.42 14.79 -27.03
C LEU A 5 -7.26 15.75 -26.85
N PHE A 6 -6.37 15.44 -25.92
CA PHE A 6 -5.05 16.03 -25.76
C PHE A 6 -4.04 15.07 -26.38
N LYS A 7 -3.39 15.47 -27.47
CA LYS A 7 -2.52 14.57 -28.23
C LYS A 7 -1.24 15.24 -28.71
N ASP A 8 -0.13 14.52 -28.63
CA ASP A 8 1.19 14.94 -29.13
C ASP A 8 1.62 16.30 -28.55
N LEU A 9 1.46 16.45 -27.23
CA LEU A 9 1.73 17.70 -26.53
C LEU A 9 3.04 17.61 -25.76
N TYR A 10 3.91 18.61 -25.94
CA TYR A 10 5.04 18.87 -25.05
C TYR A 10 4.82 20.22 -24.37
N ILE A 11 4.72 20.22 -23.04
CA ILE A 11 4.42 21.41 -22.24
C ILE A 11 5.57 21.66 -21.27
N SER A 12 6.12 22.87 -21.26
CA SER A 12 7.17 23.25 -20.30
C SER A 12 7.15 24.72 -19.88
N GLY A 13 7.77 25.03 -18.74
CA GLY A 13 7.98 26.41 -18.27
C GLY A 13 6.95 26.91 -17.25
N TYR A 14 6.30 26.02 -16.50
CA TYR A 14 5.32 26.34 -15.45
C TYR A 14 5.94 26.15 -14.05
N ASP A 15 7.17 26.63 -13.87
CA ASP A 15 8.01 26.34 -12.71
C ASP A 15 7.68 27.17 -11.46
N ASN A 16 7.18 28.39 -11.64
CA ASN A 16 6.85 29.31 -10.55
C ASN A 16 5.34 29.48 -10.30
N ASN A 17 4.48 28.73 -11.00
CA ASN A 17 3.03 28.88 -10.91
C ASN A 17 2.43 27.98 -9.83
N THR A 18 2.51 28.41 -8.57
CA THR A 18 1.97 27.67 -7.41
C THR A 18 0.45 27.49 -7.46
N GLY A 19 -0.26 28.36 -8.19
CA GLY A 19 -1.72 28.33 -8.33
C GLY A 19 -2.23 27.71 -9.64
N GLY A 20 -1.36 27.34 -10.58
CA GLY A 20 -1.73 26.84 -11.90
C GLY A 20 -1.30 25.40 -12.16
N SER A 21 -1.45 24.98 -13.41
CA SER A 21 -1.03 23.66 -13.90
C SER A 21 -0.67 23.74 -15.39
N ALA A 22 0.06 22.74 -15.89
CA ALA A 22 0.36 22.62 -17.31
C ALA A 22 -0.92 22.34 -18.12
N ILE A 23 -1.83 21.53 -17.56
CA ILE A 23 -3.16 21.29 -18.12
C ILE A 23 -4.20 21.48 -17.00
N SER A 24 -5.25 22.24 -17.29
CA SER A 24 -6.36 22.46 -16.35
C SER A 24 -7.68 21.99 -16.96
N LEU A 25 -8.30 20.99 -16.35
CA LEU A 25 -9.68 20.59 -16.63
C LEU A 25 -10.58 21.33 -15.65
N TYR A 26 -11.19 22.41 -16.13
CA TYR A 26 -12.00 23.32 -15.32
C TYR A 26 -13.49 23.18 -15.65
N ASN A 27 -14.28 22.73 -14.68
CA ASN A 27 -15.73 22.74 -14.76
C ASN A 27 -16.25 24.13 -14.39
N ASP A 28 -16.56 24.97 -15.37
CA ASP A 28 -17.08 26.32 -15.10
C ASP A 28 -18.60 26.34 -14.85
N THR A 29 -19.35 25.72 -15.75
CA THR A 29 -20.82 25.74 -15.73
C THR A 29 -21.47 24.36 -15.71
N ALA A 30 -20.70 23.28 -15.89
CA ALA A 30 -21.23 21.92 -16.03
C ALA A 30 -20.19 20.85 -15.60
N TRP A 31 -20.20 19.69 -16.27
CA TRP A 31 -19.28 18.55 -16.04
C TRP A 31 -18.28 18.34 -17.17
N THR A 32 -17.28 17.50 -16.91
CA THR A 32 -16.31 17.02 -17.88
C THR A 32 -16.43 15.51 -18.05
N GLU A 33 -16.49 15.06 -19.30
CA GLU A 33 -16.66 13.65 -19.65
C GLU A 33 -15.67 13.23 -20.74
N LYS A 34 -15.06 12.07 -20.53
CA LYS A 34 -14.19 11.37 -21.46
C LYS A 34 -13.00 12.19 -22.00
N PRO A 35 -12.29 12.99 -21.19
CA PRO A 35 -11.04 13.58 -21.65
C PRO A 35 -10.00 12.46 -21.85
N ARG A 36 -9.31 12.49 -22.99
CA ARG A 36 -8.29 11.50 -23.37
C ARG A 36 -6.92 12.17 -23.58
N PHE A 37 -5.88 11.55 -23.05
CA PHE A 37 -4.49 12.02 -23.13
C PHE A 37 -3.64 10.98 -23.86
N ASP A 38 -3.15 11.32 -25.05
CA ASP A 38 -2.32 10.44 -25.88
C ASP A 38 -0.96 11.12 -26.13
N ASN A 39 0.15 10.52 -25.68
CA ASN A 39 1.49 11.11 -25.89
C ASN A 39 1.59 12.57 -25.38
N VAL A 40 1.29 12.77 -24.09
CA VAL A 40 1.37 14.07 -23.43
C VAL A 40 2.55 14.09 -22.46
N MET A 41 3.48 15.01 -22.70
CA MET A 41 4.71 15.18 -21.95
C MET A 41 4.76 16.54 -21.27
N VAL A 42 4.96 16.55 -19.95
CA VAL A 42 5.09 17.77 -19.14
C VAL A 42 6.48 17.84 -18.52
N ARG A 43 7.22 18.93 -18.73
CA ARG A 43 8.49 19.19 -18.04
C ARG A 43 8.48 20.53 -17.34
N GLY A 44 9.03 20.59 -16.14
CA GLY A 44 9.20 21.89 -15.48
C GLY A 44 7.86 22.51 -15.05
N SER A 45 6.97 21.73 -14.44
CA SER A 45 5.69 22.20 -13.88
C SER A 45 5.51 21.76 -12.43
N VAL A 46 4.93 22.63 -11.60
CA VAL A 46 4.51 22.31 -10.22
C VAL A 46 3.26 21.41 -10.22
N VAL A 47 2.37 21.57 -11.19
CA VAL A 47 1.20 20.70 -11.38
C VAL A 47 1.08 20.29 -12.84
N GLY A 48 1.09 18.99 -13.12
CA GLY A 48 0.89 18.47 -14.48
C GLY A 48 -0.54 18.69 -14.95
N LEU A 49 -1.45 17.89 -14.39
CA LEU A 49 -2.88 17.94 -14.65
C LEU A 49 -3.64 18.36 -13.39
N ARG A 50 -4.51 19.37 -13.51
CA ARG A 50 -5.42 19.78 -12.44
C ARG A 50 -6.87 19.56 -12.84
N LEU A 51 -7.63 18.92 -11.97
CA LEU A 51 -9.08 18.81 -12.06
C LEU A 51 -9.68 19.71 -10.98
N HIS A 52 -10.43 20.73 -11.39
CA HIS A 52 -11.03 21.70 -10.48
C HIS A 52 -12.31 22.31 -11.07
N ARG A 53 -13.11 22.96 -10.22
CA ARG A 53 -14.42 23.48 -10.58
C ARG A 53 -14.59 24.93 -10.14
N ASN A 54 -15.54 25.63 -10.76
CA ASN A 54 -15.98 26.93 -10.28
C ASN A 54 -16.65 26.77 -8.91
N THR A 55 -16.21 27.59 -7.95
CA THR A 55 -16.69 27.61 -6.57
C THR A 55 -17.51 28.85 -6.24
N ALA A 56 -17.74 29.74 -7.22
CA ALA A 56 -18.59 30.91 -7.05
C ALA A 56 -20.02 30.50 -6.70
N ASP A 57 -20.66 31.28 -5.83
CA ASP A 57 -22.03 31.02 -5.41
C ASP A 57 -22.99 31.13 -6.62
N GLY A 58 -23.84 30.12 -6.79
CA GLY A 58 -24.74 30.00 -7.95
C GLY A 58 -24.10 29.46 -9.23
N ALA A 59 -22.81 29.07 -9.21
CA ALA A 59 -22.19 28.42 -10.36
C ALA A 59 -22.83 27.04 -10.64
N GLY A 60 -23.13 26.75 -11.91
CA GLY A 60 -23.67 25.46 -12.37
C GLY A 60 -22.64 24.31 -12.40
N ALA A 61 -21.38 24.59 -12.07
CA ALA A 61 -20.31 23.60 -12.08
C ALA A 61 -20.65 22.37 -11.25
N THR A 62 -20.34 21.20 -11.80
CA THR A 62 -20.41 19.93 -11.06
C THR A 62 -19.01 19.52 -10.58
N ASP A 63 -18.96 18.59 -9.63
CA ASP A 63 -17.71 17.93 -9.20
C ASP A 63 -17.31 16.77 -10.12
N SER A 64 -18.00 16.57 -11.25
CA SER A 64 -17.88 15.36 -12.08
C SER A 64 -16.79 15.47 -13.15
N PHE A 65 -15.84 14.54 -13.09
CA PHE A 65 -14.86 14.23 -14.13
C PHE A 65 -14.94 12.74 -14.46
N PHE A 66 -15.79 12.40 -15.43
CA PHE A 66 -16.07 11.02 -15.81
C PHE A 66 -15.07 10.52 -16.86
N SER A 67 -14.53 9.32 -16.65
CA SER A 67 -13.78 8.57 -17.65
C SER A 67 -12.57 9.32 -18.21
N VAL A 68 -11.76 9.88 -17.31
CA VAL A 68 -10.44 10.40 -17.68
C VAL A 68 -9.54 9.23 -18.09
N THR A 69 -9.00 9.27 -19.32
CA THR A 69 -8.27 8.14 -19.91
C THR A 69 -6.95 8.54 -20.57
N GLY A 70 -6.07 7.56 -20.73
CA GLY A 70 -4.80 7.74 -21.43
C GLY A 70 -3.62 7.88 -20.48
N GLU A 71 -2.66 8.74 -20.84
CA GLU A 71 -1.38 8.85 -20.13
C GLU A 71 -0.83 10.27 -20.09
N ILE A 72 -0.16 10.58 -18.97
CA ILE A 72 0.74 11.73 -18.88
C ILE A 72 2.11 11.24 -18.43
N ASP A 73 3.11 11.66 -19.19
CA ASP A 73 4.50 11.55 -18.83
C ASP A 73 4.96 12.89 -18.28
N MET A 74 5.59 12.90 -17.11
CA MET A 74 6.05 14.14 -16.52
C MET A 74 7.42 14.01 -15.86
N ASN A 75 8.22 15.06 -16.02
CA ASN A 75 9.46 15.23 -15.29
C ASN A 75 9.29 16.32 -14.23
N ALA A 76 9.55 15.96 -12.98
CA ALA A 76 9.75 16.94 -11.93
C ALA A 76 11.13 17.57 -12.11
N GLY A 77 11.15 18.68 -12.84
CA GLY A 77 12.34 19.46 -13.19
C GLY A 77 12.36 20.85 -12.57
N VAL A 78 11.56 21.09 -11.54
CA VAL A 78 11.40 22.38 -10.85
C VAL A 78 11.91 22.28 -9.41
N PRO A 79 12.30 23.38 -8.75
CA PRO A 79 12.74 23.34 -7.35
C PRO A 79 11.60 23.11 -6.35
N ASN A 80 10.34 23.35 -6.74
CA ASN A 80 9.17 23.30 -5.86
C ASN A 80 8.52 21.91 -5.81
N PRO A 81 7.77 21.57 -4.73
CA PRO A 81 6.98 20.34 -4.66
C PRO A 81 6.04 20.15 -5.86
N CYS A 82 6.03 18.96 -6.45
CA CYS A 82 5.29 18.67 -7.67
C CYS A 82 4.08 17.74 -7.44
N SER A 83 2.98 17.97 -8.16
CA SER A 83 1.84 17.04 -8.26
C SER A 83 1.57 16.71 -9.73
N TYR A 84 1.69 15.45 -10.13
CA TYR A 84 1.51 15.07 -11.53
C TYR A 84 0.04 15.17 -11.92
N VAL A 85 -0.83 14.71 -11.04
CA VAL A 85 -2.27 14.95 -11.09
C VAL A 85 -2.72 15.53 -9.75
N ARG A 86 -3.51 16.59 -9.77
CA ARG A 86 -4.19 17.15 -8.59
C ARG A 86 -5.70 17.17 -8.80
N VAL A 87 -6.45 16.67 -7.82
CA VAL A 87 -7.91 16.57 -7.89
C VAL A 87 -8.54 17.38 -6.76
N GLY A 88 -9.28 18.43 -7.13
CA GLY A 88 -9.94 19.36 -6.22
C GLY A 88 -9.04 20.49 -5.71
N ASP A 89 -9.56 21.29 -4.78
CA ASP A 89 -8.83 22.40 -4.13
C ASP A 89 -8.67 22.24 -2.60
N GLY A 90 -9.31 21.24 -1.99
CA GLY A 90 -9.24 20.95 -0.56
C GLY A 90 -10.37 21.54 0.27
N THR A 91 -11.33 22.21 -0.36
CA THR A 91 -12.55 22.71 0.26
C THR A 91 -13.75 21.87 -0.17
N GLU A 92 -14.83 21.88 0.63
CA GLU A 92 -16.06 21.19 0.26
C GLU A 92 -16.69 21.76 -1.03
N LYS A 93 -16.63 23.08 -1.24
CA LYS A 93 -17.13 23.74 -2.46
C LYS A 93 -16.32 23.34 -3.70
N GLY A 94 -15.01 23.16 -3.56
CA GLY A 94 -14.10 22.78 -4.65
C GLY A 94 -13.83 21.28 -4.77
N LYS A 95 -14.64 20.45 -4.14
CA LYS A 95 -14.56 18.99 -4.25
C LYS A 95 -14.65 18.54 -5.72
N CYS A 96 -13.87 17.53 -6.07
CA CYS A 96 -13.87 16.92 -7.39
C CYS A 96 -13.88 15.39 -7.28
N SER A 97 -14.59 14.75 -8.19
CA SER A 97 -14.67 13.30 -8.35
C SER A 97 -14.14 12.91 -9.73
N MET A 98 -12.98 12.26 -9.76
CA MET A 98 -12.44 11.59 -10.95
C MET A 98 -12.85 10.12 -10.89
N TYR A 99 -13.78 9.70 -11.73
CA TYR A 99 -14.38 8.36 -11.60
C TYR A 99 -14.51 7.64 -12.93
N SER A 100 -14.51 6.31 -12.86
CA SER A 100 -14.34 5.43 -14.03
C SER A 100 -13.08 5.76 -14.84
N ALA A 101 -12.04 6.26 -14.18
CA ALA A 101 -10.79 6.63 -14.82
C ALA A 101 -10.02 5.38 -15.26
N GLN A 102 -9.24 5.50 -16.34
CA GLN A 102 -8.25 4.52 -16.76
C GLN A 102 -7.00 5.28 -17.21
N PHE A 103 -6.12 5.58 -16.25
CA PHE A 103 -5.10 6.59 -16.44
C PHE A 103 -3.70 6.11 -16.02
N THR A 104 -2.71 6.39 -16.85
CA THR A 104 -1.31 6.07 -16.59
C THR A 104 -0.55 7.34 -16.26
N ILE A 105 0.23 7.30 -15.19
CA ILE A 105 1.15 8.38 -14.81
C ILE A 105 2.56 7.79 -14.88
N ARG A 106 3.37 8.32 -15.81
CA ARG A 106 4.81 8.03 -15.84
C ARG A 106 5.59 9.20 -15.31
N GLY A 107 6.59 8.92 -14.47
CA GLY A 107 7.35 9.98 -13.86
C GLY A 107 8.80 9.65 -13.55
N TRP A 108 9.62 10.70 -13.63
CA TRP A 108 11.01 10.66 -13.18
C TRP A 108 11.38 12.02 -12.59
N MET A 109 12.33 11.97 -11.67
CA MET A 109 12.67 13.08 -10.79
C MET A 109 14.06 13.58 -11.18
N SER A 110 14.14 14.83 -11.65
CA SER A 110 15.43 15.48 -11.95
C SER A 110 15.70 16.67 -11.02
N ARG A 111 14.67 17.20 -10.37
CA ARG A 111 14.71 18.30 -9.41
C ARG A 111 13.42 18.33 -8.58
N SER A 112 13.48 18.91 -7.38
CA SER A 112 12.43 18.98 -6.33
C SER A 112 12.69 18.03 -5.18
N SER A 113 12.32 18.47 -3.97
CA SER A 113 12.42 17.69 -2.75
C SER A 113 11.16 16.87 -2.44
N TRP A 114 10.08 17.05 -3.24
CA TRP A 114 8.79 16.42 -2.95
C TRP A 114 7.97 16.18 -4.23
N HIS A 115 7.55 14.95 -4.44
CA HIS A 115 6.85 14.53 -5.65
C HIS A 115 5.58 13.79 -5.31
N THR A 116 4.50 14.07 -6.01
CA THR A 116 3.24 13.35 -5.82
C THR A 116 2.68 12.91 -7.17
N GLY A 117 2.36 11.62 -7.31
CA GLY A 117 1.75 11.10 -8.52
C GLY A 117 0.32 11.60 -8.65
N ILE A 118 -0.54 11.19 -7.73
CA ILE A 118 -1.90 11.72 -7.62
C ILE A 118 -2.12 12.35 -6.25
N ASP A 119 -2.36 13.66 -6.23
CA ASP A 119 -2.64 14.46 -5.04
C ASP A 119 -4.14 14.71 -4.95
N ILE A 120 -4.79 13.96 -4.06
CA ILE A 120 -6.24 14.01 -3.86
C ILE A 120 -6.48 14.95 -2.71
N MET A 121 -6.99 16.14 -3.04
CA MET A 121 -7.28 17.15 -2.05
C MET A 121 -8.45 16.70 -1.16
N ASP A 122 -8.59 17.33 0.00
CA ASP A 122 -9.70 17.01 0.90
C ASP A 122 -11.06 17.12 0.19
N TYR A 123 -12.02 16.31 0.63
CA TYR A 123 -13.35 16.12 0.02
C TYR A 123 -13.39 15.48 -1.37
N SER A 124 -12.25 15.28 -2.02
CA SER A 124 -12.17 14.76 -3.39
C SER A 124 -11.99 13.25 -3.45
N CYS A 125 -12.35 12.66 -4.58
CA CYS A 125 -12.43 11.21 -4.75
C CYS A 125 -11.85 10.78 -6.09
N VAL A 126 -11.09 9.69 -6.09
CA VAL A 126 -10.62 9.04 -7.32
C VAL A 126 -11.02 7.57 -7.33
N THR A 127 -11.69 7.14 -8.41
CA THR A 127 -12.06 5.73 -8.64
C THR A 127 -11.82 5.29 -10.08
N GLY A 128 -11.44 4.03 -10.27
CA GLY A 128 -11.17 3.45 -11.59
C GLY A 128 -9.95 2.54 -11.58
N LYS A 129 -9.13 2.66 -12.64
CA LYS A 129 -7.88 1.94 -12.82
C LYS A 129 -6.73 2.92 -13.03
N MET A 130 -5.67 2.77 -12.26
CA MET A 130 -4.48 3.62 -12.33
C MET A 130 -3.25 2.76 -12.60
N THR A 131 -2.38 3.22 -13.49
CA THR A 131 -1.06 2.63 -13.69
C THR A 131 -0.01 3.66 -13.30
N PHE A 132 0.92 3.27 -12.43
CA PHE A 132 2.04 4.12 -12.02
C PHE A 132 3.34 3.51 -12.50
N ILE A 133 4.15 4.34 -13.17
CA ILE A 133 5.45 3.94 -13.70
C ILE A 133 6.48 5.00 -13.31
N TRP A 134 7.25 4.73 -12.27
CA TRP A 134 8.31 5.63 -11.82
C TRP A 134 9.68 5.04 -12.09
N ASP A 135 10.63 5.89 -12.51
CA ASP A 135 12.06 5.59 -12.71
C ASP A 135 12.81 5.18 -11.41
N GLY A 136 12.07 4.90 -10.33
CA GLY A 136 12.57 4.60 -8.99
C GLY A 136 11.79 5.37 -7.93
N TYR A 137 12.10 5.11 -6.66
CA TYR A 137 11.50 5.84 -5.54
C TYR A 137 12.28 7.13 -5.18
N GLY A 138 13.38 7.42 -5.86
CA GLY A 138 14.20 8.62 -5.61
C GLY A 138 14.94 8.60 -4.27
N ILE A 139 15.13 7.41 -3.68
CA ILE A 139 15.74 7.22 -2.35
C ILE A 139 17.05 6.45 -2.46
N SER A 140 18.04 6.86 -1.66
CA SER A 140 19.30 6.11 -1.46
C SER A 140 19.13 5.04 -0.37
N SER A 141 20.07 4.10 -0.28
CA SER A 141 20.05 3.03 0.72
C SER A 141 20.13 3.49 2.18
N ASN A 142 20.56 4.74 2.41
CA ASN A 142 20.67 5.37 3.72
C ASN A 142 19.66 6.52 3.91
N ALA A 143 18.65 6.62 3.05
CA ALA A 143 17.62 7.64 3.17
C ALA A 143 16.86 7.48 4.49
N THR A 144 16.50 8.61 5.10
CA THR A 144 15.69 8.67 6.33
C THR A 144 14.29 9.24 6.11
N SER A 145 14.00 9.71 4.89
CA SER A 145 12.71 10.28 4.50
C SER A 145 12.42 9.94 3.04
N GLU A 146 11.15 9.72 2.72
CA GLU A 146 10.71 9.62 1.34
C GLU A 146 10.65 10.98 0.63
N VAL A 147 10.77 10.97 -0.70
CA VAL A 147 10.67 12.17 -1.56
C VAL A 147 9.60 12.04 -2.63
N LEU A 148 9.02 10.84 -2.77
CA LEU A 148 7.96 10.50 -3.71
C LEU A 148 6.74 10.06 -2.91
N HIS A 149 5.54 10.38 -3.39
CA HIS A 149 4.26 9.90 -2.87
C HIS A 149 3.36 9.58 -4.06
N ILE A 150 3.38 8.32 -4.51
CA ILE A 150 2.66 7.88 -5.70
C ILE A 150 1.16 8.19 -5.56
N ILE A 151 0.57 7.77 -4.44
CA ILE A 151 -0.81 8.09 -4.07
C ILE A 151 -0.80 8.90 -2.78
N ARG A 152 -1.36 10.11 -2.85
CA ARG A 152 -1.51 10.99 -1.69
C ARG A 152 -2.97 11.40 -1.52
N THR A 153 -3.48 11.22 -0.30
CA THR A 153 -4.76 11.80 0.13
C THR A 153 -4.52 12.87 1.19
N ARG A 154 -5.18 14.03 1.03
CA ARG A 154 -5.14 15.14 2.00
C ARG A 154 -6.44 15.23 2.79
N GLY A 155 -6.33 15.36 4.10
CA GLY A 155 -7.48 15.48 4.98
C GLY A 155 -8.28 14.18 5.12
N VAL A 156 -9.33 14.24 5.95
CA VAL A 156 -10.13 13.07 6.36
C VAL A 156 -11.23 12.71 5.35
N ASN A 157 -11.54 13.61 4.41
CA ASN A 157 -12.62 13.41 3.45
C ASN A 157 -12.17 12.95 2.07
N ALA A 158 -10.88 13.07 1.76
CA ALA A 158 -10.30 12.54 0.53
C ALA A 158 -10.45 11.02 0.43
N ARG A 159 -10.48 10.48 -0.80
CA ARG A 159 -10.55 9.04 -1.03
C ARG A 159 -9.86 8.61 -2.31
N PHE A 160 -9.15 7.49 -2.22
CA PHE A 160 -8.66 6.75 -3.39
C PHE A 160 -9.20 5.31 -3.35
N ASP A 161 -9.91 4.87 -4.37
CA ASP A 161 -10.38 3.49 -4.52
C ASP A 161 -10.25 3.06 -5.98
N CYS A 162 -9.06 2.56 -6.33
CA CYS A 162 -8.74 2.14 -7.69
C CYS A 162 -8.16 0.72 -7.69
N GLU A 163 -8.30 0.05 -8.83
CA GLU A 163 -7.36 -1.00 -9.23
C GLU A 163 -6.04 -0.31 -9.62
N VAL A 164 -4.92 -0.81 -9.12
CA VAL A 164 -3.61 -0.20 -9.29
C VAL A 164 -2.63 -1.21 -9.86
N THR A 165 -2.03 -0.87 -10.98
CA THR A 165 -0.81 -1.53 -11.47
C THR A 165 0.37 -0.65 -11.12
N ASN A 166 1.27 -1.15 -10.27
CA ASN A 166 2.50 -0.47 -9.92
C ASN A 166 3.67 -1.14 -10.67
N LEU A 167 4.28 -0.41 -11.59
CA LEU A 167 5.47 -0.83 -12.35
C LEU A 167 6.70 0.00 -11.94
N SER A 168 6.67 0.52 -10.71
CA SER A 168 7.69 1.43 -10.18
C SER A 168 8.80 0.68 -9.47
N GLY A 169 10.01 1.24 -9.55
CA GLY A 169 11.21 0.63 -8.99
C GLY A 169 12.12 0.18 -10.12
N GLN A 170 13.13 0.98 -10.41
CA GLN A 170 14.20 0.66 -11.36
C GLN A 170 14.78 -0.72 -11.01
N LEU A 171 14.47 -1.74 -11.82
CA LEU A 171 14.95 -3.11 -11.64
C LEU A 171 14.61 -3.79 -10.30
N LEU A 172 13.51 -3.42 -9.62
CA LEU A 172 13.02 -4.09 -8.37
C LEU A 172 13.90 -3.96 -7.10
N GLN A 173 14.86 -3.04 -7.05
CA GLN A 173 16.00 -3.10 -6.10
C GLN A 173 15.80 -2.50 -4.69
N ALA A 174 14.56 -2.33 -4.21
CA ALA A 174 14.37 -1.81 -2.85
C ALA A 174 14.76 -2.88 -1.82
N LYS A 175 15.71 -2.59 -0.93
CA LYS A 175 16.03 -3.49 0.18
C LYS A 175 15.04 -3.34 1.34
N LEU A 176 14.88 -4.37 2.16
CA LEU A 176 14.00 -4.34 3.33
C LEU A 176 14.34 -3.23 4.34
N GLU A 177 15.58 -2.73 4.38
CA GLU A 177 15.95 -1.56 5.20
C GLU A 177 15.10 -0.32 4.87
N LEU A 178 14.61 -0.22 3.64
CA LEU A 178 13.79 0.89 3.16
C LEU A 178 12.29 0.60 3.25
N LEU A 179 11.87 -0.50 3.90
CA LEU A 179 10.48 -0.98 3.95
C LEU A 179 9.47 0.13 4.24
N GLN A 180 9.64 0.87 5.34
CA GLN A 180 8.71 1.94 5.72
C GLN A 180 8.74 3.10 4.73
N ILE A 181 9.93 3.49 4.26
CA ILE A 181 10.11 4.64 3.37
C ILE A 181 9.49 4.36 1.99
N VAL A 182 9.70 3.17 1.44
CA VAL A 182 9.09 2.75 0.17
C VAL A 182 7.57 2.61 0.31
N TRP A 183 7.10 2.09 1.43
CA TRP A 183 5.67 2.03 1.72
C TRP A 183 5.04 3.42 1.74
N ASN A 184 5.63 4.34 2.51
CA ASN A 184 5.20 5.74 2.56
C ASN A 184 5.32 6.41 1.18
N SER A 185 6.30 5.98 0.38
CA SER A 185 6.45 6.48 -0.99
C SER A 185 5.30 6.05 -1.91
N CYS A 186 4.71 4.89 -1.64
CA CYS A 186 3.61 4.37 -2.43
C CYS A 186 2.26 4.93 -1.96
N LEU A 187 2.03 4.90 -0.66
CA LEU A 187 0.77 5.24 -0.02
C LEU A 187 1.01 6.27 1.08
N TYR A 188 0.55 7.50 0.85
CA TYR A 188 0.79 8.59 1.78
C TYR A 188 -0.50 9.28 2.20
N THR A 189 -0.62 9.47 3.50
CA THR A 189 -1.64 10.31 4.10
C THR A 189 -0.94 11.35 4.95
N GLN A 190 -1.36 12.61 4.90
CA GLN A 190 -0.77 13.65 5.76
C GLN A 190 -0.94 13.23 7.23
N GLU A 191 0.19 12.97 7.90
CA GLU A 191 0.28 12.29 9.19
C GLU A 191 -0.62 12.91 10.27
N THR A 192 -1.13 12.05 11.17
CA THR A 192 -2.14 12.23 12.24
C THR A 192 -3.61 12.11 11.86
N THR A 193 -4.12 12.84 10.86
CA THR A 193 -5.59 12.85 10.59
C THR A 193 -6.13 11.60 9.91
N ALA A 194 -5.32 10.87 9.14
CA ALA A 194 -5.71 9.56 8.59
C ALA A 194 -5.60 8.40 9.60
N ASN A 195 -4.89 8.62 10.72
CA ASN A 195 -4.83 7.67 11.82
C ASN A 195 -6.08 7.75 12.71
N ASP A 196 -6.70 8.94 12.79
CA ASP A 196 -8.00 9.23 13.41
C ASP A 196 -9.19 9.16 12.45
N ALA A 197 -8.94 9.02 11.14
CA ALA A 197 -9.97 8.86 10.13
C ALA A 197 -10.66 7.51 10.34
N SER A 198 -11.69 7.53 11.19
CA SER A 198 -12.81 6.61 11.22
C SER A 198 -13.05 6.05 9.82
N LEU A 199 -13.09 4.72 9.71
CA LEU A 199 -13.42 4.02 8.46
C LEU A 199 -14.53 4.76 7.70
N LYS A 200 -14.20 5.43 6.59
CA LYS A 200 -15.24 6.14 5.83
C LYS A 200 -15.98 5.11 5.01
N ARG A 201 -17.23 4.84 5.39
CA ARG A 201 -18.06 3.74 4.84
C ARG A 201 -17.44 2.35 5.03
N ALA A 202 -16.79 2.10 6.16
CA ALA A 202 -16.14 0.83 6.48
C ALA A 202 -14.92 0.46 5.59
N TYR A 203 -14.35 1.41 4.83
CA TYR A 203 -13.17 1.17 3.97
C TYR A 203 -11.98 2.09 4.32
N PRO A 204 -10.74 1.67 3.99
CA PRO A 204 -9.56 2.54 4.06
C PRO A 204 -9.70 3.78 3.19
N VAL A 205 -9.04 4.87 3.61
CA VAL A 205 -8.97 6.14 2.87
C VAL A 205 -8.23 5.99 1.53
N ILE A 206 -7.18 5.16 1.51
CA ILE A 206 -6.49 4.73 0.29
C ILE A 206 -6.68 3.22 0.13
N ARG A 207 -7.39 2.85 -0.93
CA ARG A 207 -7.62 1.46 -1.35
C ARG A 207 -7.05 1.25 -2.76
N ALA A 208 -5.75 0.92 -2.80
CA ALA A 208 -4.98 0.70 -4.02
C ALA A 208 -4.94 -0.78 -4.40
N LYS A 209 -6.09 -1.36 -4.77
CA LYS A 209 -6.25 -2.81 -5.00
C LYS A 209 -5.29 -3.30 -6.08
N GLY A 210 -4.56 -4.37 -5.82
CA GLY A 210 -3.56 -4.95 -6.73
C GLY A 210 -2.22 -4.21 -6.75
N MET A 211 -2.05 -3.12 -5.98
CA MET A 211 -0.75 -2.45 -5.87
C MET A 211 0.25 -3.42 -5.22
N ARG A 212 1.29 -3.78 -5.97
CA ARG A 212 2.40 -4.61 -5.51
C ARG A 212 3.63 -3.76 -5.23
N ILE A 213 4.30 -4.07 -4.13
CA ILE A 213 5.57 -3.47 -3.70
C ILE A 213 6.51 -4.62 -3.39
N ASN A 214 7.65 -4.65 -4.08
CA ASN A 214 8.61 -5.74 -3.97
C ASN A 214 9.89 -5.24 -3.32
N PHE A 215 10.49 -6.11 -2.52
CA PHE A 215 11.80 -5.91 -1.92
C PHE A 215 12.67 -7.13 -2.19
N GLU A 216 13.93 -6.91 -2.51
CA GLU A 216 14.90 -7.98 -2.74
C GLU A 216 16.25 -7.62 -2.14
N GLY A 217 17.01 -8.65 -1.82
CA GLY A 217 18.36 -8.48 -1.32
C GLY A 217 18.94 -9.77 -0.78
N THR A 218 20.00 -9.63 0.00
CA THR A 218 20.74 -10.74 0.58
C THR A 218 21.07 -10.40 2.03
N PHE A 219 20.73 -11.31 2.95
CA PHE A 219 21.21 -11.24 4.33
C PHE A 219 22.64 -11.76 4.40
N THR A 220 23.50 -11.02 5.09
CA THR A 220 24.85 -11.47 5.42
C THR A 220 24.82 -12.64 6.40
N ALA A 221 25.89 -13.43 6.46
CA ALA A 221 26.02 -14.50 7.46
C ALA A 221 25.86 -13.97 8.91
N ALA A 222 26.40 -12.79 9.20
CA ALA A 222 26.26 -12.15 10.50
C ALA A 222 24.80 -11.82 10.85
N GLU A 223 24.04 -11.27 9.91
CA GLU A 223 22.61 -10.99 10.10
C GLU A 223 21.78 -12.26 10.27
N ARG A 224 22.15 -13.35 9.57
CA ARG A 224 21.52 -14.65 9.78
C ARG A 224 21.82 -15.21 11.16
N ILE A 225 23.04 -15.06 11.65
CA ILE A 225 23.43 -15.49 13.00
C ILE A 225 22.64 -14.72 14.07
N SER A 226 22.55 -13.39 13.94
CA SER A 226 21.87 -12.56 14.94
C SER A 226 20.35 -12.54 14.81
N GLY A 227 19.82 -12.86 13.62
CA GLY A 227 18.46 -12.52 13.23
C GLY A 227 18.30 -11.01 12.94
N LYS A 228 17.17 -10.64 12.35
CA LYS A 228 16.84 -9.25 12.02
C LYS A 228 15.33 -9.05 11.91
N THR A 229 14.85 -7.86 12.28
CA THR A 229 13.42 -7.51 12.22
C THR A 229 13.22 -6.20 11.49
N TYR A 230 12.32 -6.21 10.50
CA TYR A 230 11.88 -5.03 9.77
C TYR A 230 10.44 -4.74 10.11
N THR A 231 10.15 -3.51 10.55
CA THR A 231 8.79 -3.12 10.95
C THR A 231 8.18 -2.23 9.88
N LEU A 232 6.98 -2.61 9.42
CA LEU A 232 6.08 -1.73 8.69
C LEU A 232 4.96 -1.31 9.64
N SER A 233 4.87 -0.02 9.90
CA SER A 233 3.90 0.57 10.83
C SER A 233 2.95 1.53 10.13
N SER A 234 1.96 2.01 10.87
CA SER A 234 0.96 2.97 10.38
C SER A 234 0.16 2.48 9.17
N LEU A 235 -0.11 1.17 9.09
CA LEU A 235 -1.05 0.62 8.10
C LEU A 235 -2.43 1.27 8.28
N LEU A 236 -3.18 1.46 7.20
CA LEU A 236 -4.49 2.12 7.26
C LEU A 236 -5.55 1.19 7.86
N PRO A 237 -6.50 1.70 8.66
CA PRO A 237 -7.61 0.88 9.17
C PRO A 237 -8.41 0.21 8.05
N GLY A 238 -8.70 -1.08 8.23
CA GLY A 238 -9.43 -1.91 7.26
C GLY A 238 -8.60 -2.32 6.03
N GLN A 239 -7.30 -1.98 5.98
CA GLN A 239 -6.44 -2.37 4.88
C GLN A 239 -6.17 -3.87 4.94
N ARG A 240 -6.26 -4.52 3.78
CA ARG A 240 -5.96 -5.94 3.62
C ARG A 240 -4.73 -6.08 2.73
N LEU A 241 -3.80 -6.92 3.16
CA LEU A 241 -2.57 -7.20 2.42
C LEU A 241 -2.42 -8.70 2.23
N ARG A 242 -1.76 -9.05 1.14
CA ARG A 242 -1.12 -10.33 0.94
C ARG A 242 0.38 -10.12 0.95
N VAL A 243 1.09 -10.87 1.80
CA VAL A 243 2.54 -10.79 1.92
C VAL A 243 3.14 -12.14 1.55
N ARG A 244 4.08 -12.14 0.60
CA ARG A 244 4.87 -13.33 0.26
C ARG A 244 6.30 -13.13 0.68
N LEU A 245 6.85 -14.13 1.36
CA LEU A 245 8.23 -14.14 1.83
C LEU A 245 8.93 -15.33 1.19
N HIS A 246 10.02 -15.05 0.48
CA HIS A 246 10.88 -16.03 -0.16
C HIS A 246 12.23 -16.02 0.57
N SER A 247 12.63 -17.18 1.09
CA SER A 247 13.95 -17.40 1.71
C SER A 247 14.26 -18.90 1.66
N PHE A 248 15.25 -19.40 2.39
CA PHE A 248 15.48 -20.84 2.48
C PHE A 248 15.82 -21.28 3.90
N ASN A 249 15.48 -22.52 4.23
CA ASN A 249 15.73 -23.11 5.54
C ASN A 249 17.01 -23.96 5.53
N GLY A 250 18.17 -23.30 5.53
CA GLY A 250 19.48 -23.98 5.57
C GLY A 250 19.94 -24.65 4.25
N ASP A 251 19.03 -24.97 3.33
CA ASP A 251 19.36 -25.47 1.99
C ASP A 251 19.04 -24.42 0.91
N LYS A 252 20.07 -23.76 0.36
CA LYS A 252 19.93 -22.72 -0.67
C LYS A 252 19.34 -23.22 -2.00
N TYR A 253 19.28 -24.53 -2.22
CA TYR A 253 18.69 -25.12 -3.41
C TYR A 253 17.18 -25.41 -3.23
N GLN A 254 16.64 -25.21 -2.03
CA GLN A 254 15.23 -25.42 -1.71
C GLN A 254 14.58 -24.12 -1.21
N PRO A 255 14.11 -23.26 -2.13
CA PRO A 255 13.42 -22.04 -1.73
C PRO A 255 12.17 -22.39 -0.94
N GLN A 256 12.04 -21.73 0.21
CA GLN A 256 10.87 -21.73 1.06
C GLN A 256 10.07 -20.47 0.77
N ILE A 257 8.81 -20.67 0.38
CA ILE A 257 7.86 -19.61 0.11
C ILE A 257 6.77 -19.70 1.16
N SER A 258 6.52 -18.59 1.84
CA SER A 258 5.38 -18.46 2.74
C SER A 258 4.50 -17.29 2.31
N GLU A 259 3.19 -17.49 2.29
CA GLU A 259 2.21 -16.47 1.97
C GLU A 259 1.37 -16.18 3.21
N TRP A 260 1.01 -14.91 3.41
CA TRP A 260 0.32 -14.43 4.58
C TRP A 260 -0.79 -13.45 4.21
N ASP A 261 -1.95 -13.62 4.81
CA ASP A 261 -3.02 -12.63 4.81
C ASP A 261 -2.87 -11.72 6.03
N VAL A 262 -2.90 -10.41 5.78
CA VAL A 262 -2.85 -9.38 6.81
C VAL A 262 -4.14 -8.55 6.78
N GLU A 263 -4.73 -8.34 7.94
CA GLU A 263 -5.85 -7.43 8.13
C GLU A 263 -5.50 -6.37 9.17
N ALA A 264 -5.36 -5.13 8.73
CA ALA A 264 -5.20 -3.98 9.60
C ALA A 264 -6.55 -3.63 10.23
N ARG A 265 -6.64 -3.75 11.56
CA ARG A 265 -7.83 -3.45 12.33
C ARG A 265 -7.93 -1.96 12.67
N GLY A 266 -8.64 -1.62 13.74
CA GLY A 266 -8.68 -0.26 14.28
C GLY A 266 -7.33 0.19 14.84
N THR A 267 -7.24 1.46 15.23
CA THR A 267 -6.01 2.13 15.66
C THR A 267 -5.28 1.41 16.81
N ASP A 268 -6.03 0.91 17.79
CA ASP A 268 -5.47 0.28 19.00
C ASP A 268 -5.31 -1.24 18.90
N PHE A 269 -5.60 -1.81 17.74
CA PHE A 269 -5.74 -3.25 17.56
C PHE A 269 -4.58 -3.81 16.71
N PRO A 270 -3.93 -4.91 17.12
CA PRO A 270 -2.90 -5.52 16.28
C PRO A 270 -3.47 -6.02 14.99
N CYS A 271 -2.66 -5.94 13.93
CA CYS A 271 -2.96 -6.61 12.69
C CYS A 271 -3.23 -8.09 12.95
N ILE A 272 -4.25 -8.62 12.27
CA ILE A 272 -4.45 -10.06 12.20
C ILE A 272 -3.52 -10.56 11.09
N VAL A 273 -2.58 -11.44 11.44
CA VAL A 273 -1.60 -12.01 10.50
C VAL A 273 -1.83 -13.52 10.45
N LYS A 274 -2.24 -14.03 9.29
CA LYS A 274 -2.61 -15.44 9.09
C LYS A 274 -1.73 -16.02 7.98
N PRO A 275 -0.96 -17.11 8.21
CA PRO A 275 -0.31 -17.82 7.13
C PRO A 275 -1.38 -18.46 6.25
N LEU A 276 -1.22 -18.32 4.94
CA LEU A 276 -1.99 -19.07 3.96
C LEU A 276 -1.31 -20.42 3.80
N SER A 277 -1.91 -21.43 4.43
CA SER A 277 -1.54 -22.83 4.25
C SER A 277 -2.42 -23.44 3.17
N GLU A 278 -1.83 -24.27 2.30
CA GLU A 278 -2.60 -25.17 1.43
C GLU A 278 -3.18 -26.36 2.20
N GLN A 279 -2.74 -26.59 3.44
CA GLN A 279 -3.21 -27.65 4.33
C GLN A 279 -4.19 -27.10 5.37
N PRO A 280 -5.39 -27.70 5.51
CA PRO A 280 -6.37 -27.28 6.49
C PRO A 280 -5.83 -27.47 7.92
N ALA A 281 -6.29 -26.62 8.84
CA ALA A 281 -5.88 -26.75 10.23
C ALA A 281 -6.33 -28.10 10.81
N SER A 282 -5.40 -28.91 11.29
CA SER A 282 -5.73 -30.21 11.87
C SER A 282 -6.20 -30.05 13.32
N ILE A 283 -7.43 -30.50 13.60
CA ILE A 283 -7.97 -30.64 14.96
C ILE A 283 -7.85 -32.10 15.36
N THR A 284 -7.09 -32.36 16.42
CA THR A 284 -7.05 -33.67 17.07
C THR A 284 -7.90 -33.63 18.34
N THR A 285 -8.75 -34.63 18.52
CA THR A 285 -9.62 -34.74 19.70
C THR A 285 -9.29 -36.00 20.48
N GLU A 286 -9.26 -35.89 21.79
CA GLU A 286 -9.22 -37.04 22.71
C GLU A 286 -10.59 -37.18 23.34
N ALA A 287 -11.10 -38.41 23.39
CA ALA A 287 -12.35 -38.74 24.06
C ALA A 287 -12.07 -39.60 25.30
N GLY A 288 -12.90 -39.42 26.32
CA GLY A 288 -12.86 -40.20 27.56
C GLY A 288 -14.27 -40.61 27.98
N ASN A 289 -14.36 -41.68 28.78
CA ASN A 289 -15.63 -42.19 29.25
C ASN A 289 -16.00 -41.56 30.60
N ALA A 290 -17.23 -41.07 30.72
CA ALA A 290 -17.79 -40.60 31.99
C ALA A 290 -19.14 -41.29 32.27
N MET A 291 -19.47 -41.44 33.55
CA MET A 291 -20.74 -42.04 33.99
C MET A 291 -21.92 -41.20 33.48
N VAL A 292 -22.87 -41.83 32.78
CA VAL A 292 -24.08 -41.18 32.27
C VAL A 292 -25.32 -41.46 33.10
N ASN A 293 -25.23 -42.41 34.04
CA ASN A 293 -26.28 -42.68 35.01
C ASN A 293 -25.71 -43.28 36.30
N THR A 294 -26.55 -43.40 37.32
CA THR A 294 -26.22 -43.98 38.61
C THR A 294 -26.10 -45.50 38.60
N SER A 295 -26.40 -46.17 37.47
CA SER A 295 -26.28 -47.63 37.33
C SER A 295 -24.94 -48.09 36.77
N GLY A 296 -23.96 -47.19 36.60
CA GLY A 296 -22.62 -47.55 36.15
C GLY A 296 -22.41 -47.44 34.63
N ALA A 297 -23.42 -47.03 33.86
CA ALA A 297 -23.25 -46.87 32.42
C ALA A 297 -22.34 -45.67 32.13
N THR A 298 -21.41 -45.83 31.20
CA THR A 298 -20.53 -44.75 30.75
C THR A 298 -20.83 -44.36 29.31
N GLY A 299 -20.66 -43.07 29.01
CA GLY A 299 -20.76 -42.50 27.67
C GLY A 299 -19.42 -41.87 27.28
N SER A 300 -19.13 -41.84 25.98
CA SER A 300 -17.95 -41.19 25.43
C SER A 300 -18.19 -39.69 25.31
N PHE A 301 -17.27 -38.90 25.85
CA PHE A 301 -17.30 -37.44 25.79
C PHE A 301 -15.95 -36.91 25.31
N LEU A 302 -15.97 -35.75 24.66
CA LEU A 302 -14.76 -35.02 24.30
C LEU A 302 -14.07 -34.54 25.58
N THR A 303 -12.85 -35.01 25.85
CA THR A 303 -12.06 -34.60 27.02
C THR A 303 -11.01 -33.57 26.66
N LYS A 304 -10.56 -33.54 25.40
CA LYS A 304 -9.56 -32.58 24.92
C LYS A 304 -9.71 -32.36 23.42
N ALA A 305 -9.46 -31.13 22.98
CA ALA A 305 -9.26 -30.81 21.57
C ALA A 305 -7.95 -30.04 21.45
N THR A 306 -7.10 -30.42 20.50
CA THR A 306 -5.81 -29.80 20.23
C THR A 306 -5.78 -29.37 18.76
N LEU A 307 -5.49 -28.10 18.50
CA LEU A 307 -5.11 -27.64 17.16
C LEU A 307 -3.60 -27.85 16.99
N THR A 308 -3.20 -28.65 16.02
CA THR A 308 -1.78 -28.82 15.66
C THR A 308 -1.30 -27.75 14.67
N ASP A 309 -2.22 -27.15 13.91
CA ASP A 309 -1.94 -26.11 12.91
C ASP A 309 -2.64 -24.82 13.29
N ASN A 310 -2.04 -24.07 14.20
CA ASN A 310 -2.54 -22.74 14.56
C ASN A 310 -2.36 -21.80 13.36
N PRO A 311 -3.44 -21.22 12.78
CA PRO A 311 -3.36 -20.29 11.65
C PRO A 311 -2.78 -18.93 12.04
N PHE A 312 -2.10 -18.83 13.17
CA PHE A 312 -1.31 -17.68 13.60
C PHE A 312 0.17 -18.05 13.78
N LEU A 313 0.54 -19.34 13.70
CA LEU A 313 1.93 -19.79 13.81
C LEU A 313 2.52 -20.10 12.43
N GLN A 314 3.85 -19.96 12.32
CA GLN A 314 4.57 -20.43 11.14
C GLN A 314 4.36 -21.94 10.97
N HIS A 315 4.11 -22.36 9.73
CA HIS A 315 3.94 -23.77 9.41
C HIS A 315 5.24 -24.54 9.64
N VAL A 316 5.15 -25.73 10.26
CA VAL A 316 6.33 -26.55 10.63
C VAL A 316 7.22 -26.92 9.45
N THR A 317 6.66 -26.98 8.23
CA THR A 317 7.42 -27.31 7.01
C THR A 317 8.31 -26.16 6.52
N LEU A 318 7.99 -24.90 6.86
CA LEU A 318 8.84 -23.77 6.50
C LEU A 318 10.14 -23.77 7.32
N GLY A 319 10.18 -24.47 8.45
CA GLY A 319 11.32 -24.52 9.35
C GLY A 319 11.49 -23.25 10.20
N ASN A 320 12.42 -23.30 11.15
CA ASN A 320 12.60 -22.27 12.18
C ASN A 320 13.55 -21.14 11.80
N THR A 321 14.19 -21.19 10.62
CA THR A 321 15.14 -20.15 10.16
C THR A 321 14.70 -19.41 8.89
N THR A 322 13.54 -19.77 8.35
CA THR A 322 12.90 -19.09 7.21
C THR A 322 12.29 -17.76 7.65
N LEU A 323 12.21 -16.79 6.73
CA LEU A 323 11.50 -15.53 6.97
C LEU A 323 10.06 -15.77 7.45
N THR A 324 9.63 -14.97 8.41
CA THR A 324 8.28 -15.01 8.98
C THR A 324 7.64 -13.65 8.99
N LEU A 325 6.31 -13.64 9.10
CA LEU A 325 5.52 -12.44 9.31
C LEU A 325 4.87 -12.46 10.69
N THR A 326 4.95 -11.33 11.38
CA THR A 326 4.29 -11.16 12.67
C THR A 326 3.64 -9.80 12.86
N ASN A 327 2.70 -9.65 13.79
CA ASN A 327 2.15 -8.35 14.21
C ASN A 327 2.97 -7.67 15.34
N GLY A 328 4.17 -8.17 15.62
CA GLY A 328 5.00 -7.75 16.75
C GLY A 328 4.76 -8.53 18.05
N GLN A 329 4.00 -9.62 17.98
CA GLN A 329 3.86 -10.59 19.06
C GLN A 329 4.60 -11.89 18.70
N ALA A 330 5.09 -12.60 19.72
CA ALA A 330 5.90 -13.81 19.55
C ALA A 330 5.17 -14.96 18.81
N ASN A 331 3.84 -14.97 18.84
CA ASN A 331 2.99 -16.03 18.29
C ASN A 331 1.81 -15.48 17.46
N ASN A 332 1.91 -14.24 16.95
CA ASN A 332 0.80 -13.55 16.28
C ASN A 332 -0.50 -13.49 17.08
N SER A 333 -0.39 -13.53 18.42
CA SER A 333 -1.55 -13.33 19.30
C SER A 333 -2.23 -12.00 18.97
N ILE A 334 -3.55 -12.02 19.02
CA ILE A 334 -4.41 -10.85 18.86
C ILE A 334 -4.68 -10.13 20.19
N SER A 335 -4.13 -10.64 21.31
CA SER A 335 -4.22 -10.01 22.61
C SER A 335 -3.56 -8.63 22.59
N TYR A 336 -4.25 -7.64 23.17
CA TYR A 336 -3.80 -6.25 23.17
C TYR A 336 -2.66 -6.06 24.17
N ALA A 337 -1.48 -5.72 23.68
CA ALA A 337 -0.37 -5.21 24.47
C ALA A 337 -0.11 -3.75 24.13
N ALA A 338 0.57 -3.01 25.02
CA ALA A 338 1.06 -1.67 24.68
C ALA A 338 1.91 -1.72 23.39
N ASN A 339 1.71 -0.76 22.48
CA ASN A 339 2.34 -0.71 21.16
C ASN A 339 1.92 -1.81 20.16
N SER A 340 0.78 -2.47 20.37
CA SER A 340 0.22 -3.46 19.44
C SER A 340 -0.56 -2.87 18.27
N GLY A 341 -0.33 -1.61 17.87
CA GLY A 341 -1.11 -0.94 16.80
C GLY A 341 -1.02 -1.59 15.41
N ARG A 342 -1.47 -0.87 14.38
CA ARG A 342 -1.55 -1.31 12.97
C ARG A 342 -0.17 -1.45 12.32
N LYS A 343 0.57 -2.49 12.70
CA LYS A 343 1.92 -2.79 12.23
C LYS A 343 2.10 -4.28 11.93
N ILE A 344 3.03 -4.58 11.05
CA ILE A 344 3.56 -5.93 10.80
C ILE A 344 5.09 -5.89 10.86
N GLN A 345 5.68 -7.05 11.11
CA GLN A 345 7.10 -7.27 11.22
C GLN A 345 7.50 -8.45 10.35
N ILE A 346 8.43 -8.20 9.44
CA ILE A 346 9.12 -9.25 8.69
C ILE A 346 10.34 -9.63 9.52
N VAL A 347 10.40 -10.89 9.94
CA VAL A 347 11.40 -11.37 10.88
C VAL A 347 12.24 -12.45 10.23
N LEU A 348 13.56 -12.23 10.25
CA LEU A 348 14.59 -13.24 10.06
C LEU A 348 14.94 -13.83 11.42
N PRO A 349 14.54 -15.09 11.71
CA PRO A 349 14.95 -15.74 12.95
C PRO A 349 16.47 -15.95 13.01
N ALA A 350 17.04 -15.89 14.21
CA ALA A 350 18.46 -16.14 14.43
C ALA A 350 18.82 -17.61 14.12
N ASN A 351 19.90 -17.81 13.38
CA ASN A 351 20.47 -19.11 13.05
C ASN A 351 21.96 -19.14 13.43
N PRO A 352 22.31 -19.56 14.66
CA PRO A 352 23.70 -19.56 15.13
C PRO A 352 24.70 -20.38 14.30
N THR A 353 24.21 -21.29 13.44
CA THR A 353 25.05 -22.14 12.58
C THR A 353 25.17 -21.59 11.16
N ALA A 354 24.57 -20.45 10.84
CA ALA A 354 24.65 -19.86 9.50
C ALA A 354 26.09 -19.45 9.15
N SER A 355 26.58 -19.94 8.03
CA SER A 355 27.92 -19.65 7.50
C SER A 355 27.93 -18.98 6.13
N GLU A 356 26.78 -18.94 5.45
CA GLU A 356 26.62 -18.38 4.11
C GLU A 356 25.64 -17.20 4.10
N GLU A 357 25.64 -16.43 3.01
CA GLU A 357 24.63 -15.42 2.76
C GLU A 357 23.27 -16.04 2.38
N MET A 358 22.18 -15.29 2.54
CA MET A 358 20.82 -15.74 2.17
C MET A 358 20.06 -14.68 1.36
N PRO A 359 19.90 -14.90 0.04
CA PRO A 359 18.94 -14.16 -0.76
C PRO A 359 17.52 -14.19 -0.19
N TYR A 360 16.81 -13.08 -0.36
CA TYR A 360 15.41 -12.95 -0.03
C TYR A 360 14.63 -12.18 -1.09
N VAL A 361 13.33 -12.48 -1.19
CA VAL A 361 12.34 -11.64 -1.89
C VAL A 361 11.14 -11.49 -0.98
N VAL A 362 10.62 -10.26 -0.88
CA VAL A 362 9.39 -9.94 -0.17
C VAL A 362 8.45 -9.21 -1.12
N GLU A 363 7.24 -9.73 -1.27
CA GLU A 363 6.17 -9.07 -2.02
C GLU A 363 5.08 -8.64 -1.04
N ILE A 364 4.63 -7.39 -1.14
CA ILE A 364 3.46 -6.89 -0.42
C ILE A 364 2.44 -6.40 -1.44
N GLU A 365 1.28 -7.03 -1.47
CA GLU A 365 0.15 -6.70 -2.34
C GLU A 365 -1.02 -6.15 -1.51
N VAL A 366 -1.59 -5.03 -1.93
CA VAL A 366 -2.82 -4.48 -1.35
C VAL A 366 -4.05 -5.15 -1.99
N LEU A 367 -4.97 -5.68 -1.18
CA LEU A 367 -6.14 -6.46 -1.63
C LEU A 367 -7.43 -5.64 -1.83
#